data_AF-A0A821B6Y7-F1
#
_entry.id   AF-A0A821B6Y7-F1
#
_cell.length_a   1.000
_cell.length_b   1.000
_cell.length_c   1.000
_cell.angle_alpha   90.00
_cell.angle_beta   90.00
_cell.angle_gamma   90.00
#
_symmetry.space_group_name_H-M   'P 1'
#
loop_
_entity.id
_entity.type
_entity.pdbx_description
1 polymer ?
#
loop_
_entity_poly.entity_id
_entity_poly.type
_entity_poly.pdbx_seq_one_letter_code
_entity_poly.pdbx_strand_id
1 'polypeptide(L)' 'MSSAKKDILVYVPDIPSDIADNDGEQMIQTRLQNTLSIKVKKVKCYSKLGVAVIQVTMEDHKTRLVSVVDSIVLDPHRIA' A
#
# COMPACT_ATOMS: atom_id res chain seq x y z
N MET A 1 -19.30 -0.95 -24.77
CA MET A 1 -19.27 -1.88 -23.63
C MET A 1 -18.18 -1.43 -22.67
N SER A 2 -18.55 -0.84 -21.53
CA SER A 2 -17.59 -0.40 -20.52
C SER A 2 -17.08 -1.63 -19.77
N SER A 3 -15.86 -2.06 -20.05
CA SER A 3 -15.19 -3.08 -19.27
C SER A 3 -14.93 -2.49 -17.89
N ALA A 4 -15.74 -2.88 -16.90
CA ALA A 4 -15.49 -2.54 -15.51
C ALA A 4 -14.14 -3.17 -15.14
N LYS A 5 -13.06 -2.38 -15.24
CA LYS A 5 -11.73 -2.79 -14.77
C LYS A 5 -11.90 -3.20 -13.31
N LYS A 6 -11.80 -4.49 -13.02
CA LYS A 6 -11.78 -4.98 -11.64
C LYS A 6 -10.67 -4.24 -10.91
N ASP A 7 -11.06 -3.49 -9.90
CA ASP A 7 -10.09 -2.87 -9.01
C ASP A 7 -9.34 -3.98 -8.28
N ILE A 8 -8.02 -3.99 -8.41
CA ILE A 8 -7.17 -5.00 -7.78
C ILE A 8 -6.75 -4.43 -6.42
N LEU A 9 -7.10 -5.15 -5.36
CA LEU A 9 -6.82 -4.76 -3.98
C LEU A 9 -5.76 -5.66 -3.38
N VAL A 10 -4.79 -5.06 -2.71
CA VAL A 10 -3.72 -5.74 -1.96
C VAL A 10 -3.85 -5.32 -0.50
N TYR A 11 -3.88 -6.28 0.41
CA TYR A 11 -3.95 -6.05 1.85
C TYR A 11 -2.55 -6.03 2.45
N VAL A 12 -2.30 -5.07 3.33
CA VAL A 12 -1.08 -4.95 4.12
C VAL A 12 -1.47 -5.14 5.59
N PRO A 13 -1.14 -6.29 6.20
CA PRO A 13 -1.39 -6.53 7.62
C PRO A 13 -0.35 -5.82 8.50
N ASP A 14 -0.52 -5.93 9.81
CA ASP A 14 0.43 -5.50 10.85
C ASP A 14 0.79 -4.01 10.80
N ILE A 15 -0.19 -3.18 10.46
CA ILE A 15 -0.03 -1.73 10.55
C ILE A 15 0.01 -1.31 12.03
N PRO A 16 1.03 -0.55 12.46
CA PRO A 16 1.10 -0.04 13.82
C PRO A 16 -0.13 0.82 14.16
N SER A 17 -0.75 0.57 15.31
CA SER A 17 -1.97 1.26 15.74
C SER A 17 -1.75 2.71 16.19
N ASP A 18 -0.49 3.08 16.44
CA ASP A 18 -0.03 4.39 16.87
C ASP A 18 0.26 5.35 15.70
N ILE A 19 0.31 4.84 14.46
CA ILE A 19 0.45 5.65 13.25
C ILE A 19 -0.90 6.24 12.85
N ALA A 20 -0.94 7.54 12.54
CA ALA A 20 -2.15 8.16 11.97
C ALA A 20 -2.41 7.62 10.55
N ASP A 21 -3.67 7.34 10.21
CA ASP A 21 -4.03 6.72 8.93
C ASP A 21 -3.45 7.47 7.71
N ASN A 22 -3.49 8.80 7.74
CA ASN A 22 -2.96 9.62 6.65
C ASN A 22 -1.43 9.49 6.52
N ASP A 23 -0.71 9.40 7.64
CA ASP A 23 0.75 9.26 7.65
C ASP A 23 1.12 7.86 7.14
N GLY A 24 0.40 6.82 7.59
CA GLY A 24 0.55 5.45 7.09
C GLY A 24 0.28 5.36 5.58
N GLU A 25 -0.77 6.03 5.08
CA GLU A 25 -1.06 6.14 3.65
C GLU A 25 0.09 6.76 2.87
N GLN A 26 0.62 7.89 3.33
CA GLN A 26 1.75 8.58 2.70
C GLN A 26 3.03 7.72 2.73
N MET A 27 3.33 7.09 3.86
CA MET A 27 4.51 6.23 4.00
C MET A 27 4.45 5.04 3.05
N ILE A 28 3.32 4.33 3.00
CA ILE A 28 3.11 3.22 2.07
C ILE A 28 3.24 3.73 0.63
N GLN A 29 2.55 4.81 0.28
CA GLN A 29 2.58 5.34 -1.09
C GLN A 29 4.00 5.74 -1.52
N THR A 30 4.74 6.45 -0.67
CA THR A 30 6.12 6.86 -0.92
C THR A 30 7.04 5.65 -1.08
N ARG A 31 6.92 4.63 -0.22
CA ARG A 31 7.72 3.41 -0.32
C ARG A 31 7.47 2.69 -1.66
N LEU A 32 6.22 2.56 -2.07
CA LEU A 32 5.84 1.89 -3.31
C LEU A 32 6.35 2.64 -4.55
N GLN A 33 6.30 3.96 -4.53
CA GLN A 33 6.83 4.80 -5.61
C GLN A 33 8.36 4.76 -5.66
N ASN A 34 9.04 4.96 -4.53
CA ASN A 34 10.49 5.12 -4.49
C ASN A 34 11.25 3.78 -4.59
N THR A 35 10.75 2.72 -3.97
CA THR A 35 11.46 1.43 -3.92
C THR A 35 11.11 0.52 -5.09
N LEU A 36 9.87 0.55 -5.57
CA LEU A 36 9.37 -0.43 -6.55
C LEU A 36 8.99 0.19 -7.89
N SER A 37 8.97 1.53 -7.97
CA SER A 37 8.44 2.29 -9.11
C SER A 37 7.02 1.86 -9.48
N ILE A 38 6.23 1.46 -8.48
CA ILE A 38 4.84 1.02 -8.65
C ILE A 38 3.92 2.21 -8.43
N LYS A 39 3.22 2.61 -9.49
CA LYS A 39 2.17 3.62 -9.39
C LYS A 39 0.87 2.96 -8.91
N VAL A 40 0.48 3.28 -7.69
CA VAL A 40 -0.79 2.85 -7.07
C VAL A 40 -1.89 3.88 -7.34
N LYS A 41 -3.14 3.44 -7.40
CA LYS A 41 -4.31 4.31 -7.61
C LYS A 41 -4.73 4.99 -6.32
N LYS A 42 -4.71 4.23 -5.23
CA LYS A 42 -5.11 4.68 -3.90
C LYS A 42 -4.47 3.79 -2.83
N VAL A 43 -4.15 4.39 -1.70
CA VAL A 43 -3.85 3.66 -0.46
C VAL A 43 -4.87 4.13 0.58
N LYS A 44 -5.36 3.21 1.40
CA LYS A 44 -6.17 3.55 2.57
C LYS A 44 -5.65 2.79 3.77
N CYS A 45 -5.36 3.50 4.84
CA CYS A 45 -4.88 2.92 6.09
C CYS A 45 -6.00 2.88 7.12
N TYR A 46 -6.01 1.81 7.92
CA TYR A 46 -6.91 1.58 9.05
C TYR A 46 -6.05 1.10 10.22
N SER A 47 -5.23 2.00 10.76
CA SER A 47 -4.29 1.76 11.87
C SER A 47 -4.94 1.08 13.07
N LYS A 48 -6.15 1.52 13.46
CA LYS A 48 -6.94 0.92 14.53
C LYS A 48 -7.35 -0.54 14.29
N LEU A 49 -7.41 -0.96 13.03
CA LEU A 49 -7.69 -2.34 12.62
C LEU A 49 -6.41 -3.11 12.28
N GLY A 50 -5.24 -2.48 12.35
CA GLY A 50 -3.96 -3.09 12.00
C GLY A 50 -3.81 -3.42 10.52
N VAL A 51 -4.57 -2.78 9.62
CA VAL A 51 -4.56 -3.10 8.19
C VAL A 51 -4.51 -1.87 7.30
N ALA A 52 -3.90 -2.01 6.13
CA ALA A 52 -4.03 -1.06 5.03
C ALA A 52 -4.40 -1.78 3.72
N VAL A 53 -5.01 -1.03 2.81
CA VAL A 53 -5.46 -1.52 1.51
C VAL A 53 -4.83 -0.67 0.42
N ILE A 54 -4.17 -1.33 -0.52
CA ILE A 54 -3.57 -0.70 -1.69
C ILE A 54 -4.40 -1.09 -2.90
N GLN A 55 -4.86 -0.08 -3.65
CA GLN A 55 -5.53 -0.26 -4.92
C GLN A 55 -4.52 -0.11 -6.06
N VAL A 56 -4.36 -1.17 -6.84
CA VAL A 56 -3.50 -1.18 -8.04
C VAL A 56 -4.32 -1.32 -9.32
N THR A 57 -3.75 -0.83 -10.41
CA THR A 57 -4.41 -0.77 -11.73
C THR A 57 -4.01 -1.92 -12.66
N MET A 58 -2.94 -2.65 -12.34
CA MET A 58 -2.38 -3.72 -13.18
C MET A 58 -2.06 -4.96 -12.34
N GLU A 59 -2.39 -6.16 -12.85
CA GLU A 59 -2.08 -7.44 -12.18
C GLU A 59 -0.56 -7.65 -12.00
N ASP A 60 0.27 -7.16 -12.92
CA ASP A 60 1.73 -7.22 -12.78
C ASP A 60 2.23 -6.46 -11.54
N HIS A 61 1.59 -5.33 -11.21
CA HIS A 61 1.92 -4.58 -10.00
C HIS A 61 1.53 -5.34 -8.74
N LYS A 62 0.37 -6.00 -8.74
CA LYS A 62 -0.05 -6.88 -7.63
C LYS A 62 0.94 -8.03 -7.47
N THR A 63 1.33 -8.67 -8.58
CA THR A 63 2.29 -9.78 -8.56
C THR A 63 3.62 -9.31 -7.97
N ARG A 64 4.16 -8.17 -8.43
CA ARG A 64 5.39 -7.59 -7.86
C ARG A 64 5.25 -7.18 -6.40
N LEU A 65 4.10 -6.65 -5.98
CA LEU A 65 3.85 -6.33 -4.58
C LEU A 65 3.87 -7.58 -3.71
N VAL A 66 3.17 -8.64 -4.11
CA VAL A 66 3.09 -9.87 -3.32
C VAL A 66 4.38 -10.69 -3.38
N SER A 67 5.13 -10.64 -4.50
CA SER A 67 6.31 -11.48 -4.70
C SER A 67 7.63 -10.84 -4.28
N VAL A 68 7.71 -9.51 -4.24
CA VAL A 68 8.97 -8.77 -3.93
C VAL A 68 8.90 -8.14 -2.54
N VAL A 69 7.70 -7.92 -1.99
CA VAL A 69 7.51 -7.23 -0.72
C VAL A 69 7.01 -8.23 0.32
N ASP A 70 7.95 -8.93 0.98
CA ASP A 70 7.64 -9.80 2.12
C ASP A 70 7.11 -8.99 3.32
N SER A 71 7.51 -7.73 3.46
CA SER A 71 6.98 -6.79 4.47
C SER A 71 7.21 -5.32 4.08
N ILE A 72 6.24 -4.45 4.40
CA ILE A 72 6.42 -3.00 4.35
C ILE A 72 6.69 -2.53 5.79
N VAL A 73 7.95 -2.22 6.10
CA VAL A 73 8.32 -1.65 7.40
C VAL A 73 7.94 -0.17 7.43
N LEU A 74 6.91 0.15 8.21
CA LEU A 74 6.49 1.52 8.52
C LEU A 74 7.24 1.98 9.76
N ASP A 75 8.33 2.71 9.57
CA ASP A 75 9.10 3.33 10.64
C ASP A 75 8.66 4.81 10.79
N PRO A 76 7.89 5.16 11.83
CA PRO A 76 7.40 6.53 12.04
C PRO A 76 8.53 7.54 12.30
N HIS A 77 9.76 7.08 12.59
CA HIS A 77 10.92 7.94 12.82
C HIS A 77 11.75 8.21 11.56
N ARG A 78 11.35 7.67 10.41
CA ARG A 78 12.13 7.71 9.17
C ARG A 78 11.36 8.28 7.99
N ILE A 79 10.68 9.41 8.21
CA ILE A 79 10.09 10.23 7.14
C ILE A 79 11.22 11.12 6.59
N ALA A 80 11.88 10.67 5.54
CA ALA A 80 12.85 11.45 4.76
C ALA A 80 12.23 11.94 3.46
#